data_AF-A0A8S0FFD7-F1
#
_entry.id   AF-A0A8S0FFD7-F1
#
_cell.length_a   1.000
_cell.length_b   1.000
_cell.length_c   1.000
_cell.angle_alpha   90.00
_cell.angle_beta   90.00
_cell.angle_gamma   90.00
#
_symmetry.space_group_name_H-M   'P 1'
#
loop_
_entity.id
_entity.type
_entity.pdbx_description
1 polymer ?
#
loop_
_entity_poly.entity_id
_entity_poly.type
_entity_poly.pdbx_seq_one_letter_code
_entity_poly.pdbx_strand_id
1 'polypeptide(L)'
;MFAVAADDCAPSDPTLTVQAYTVNPQTERVKMYWQKANGEAWGTLHALLADINSQGQVQMAMNGGIYDESYAPLGLYIENGQQKVALNLASGEGNFFIRPGGVFYVAGDKVGIVRLDAFKTSKEIQFAVQSGPLLMENGVINPRIHPNVASRKIRNGVGINKHDQRRCLLIHTGYDEERRVFAEPAGDKFL
;
A
#
# COMPACT_ATOMS: atom_id res chain seq x y z
N MET A 1 19.79 -2.16 -20.03
CA MET A 1 18.61 -1.45 -20.59
C MET A 1 18.13 -0.48 -19.52
N PHE A 2 18.33 0.82 -19.73
CA PHE A 2 18.00 1.87 -18.76
C PHE A 2 16.56 2.32 -18.99
N ALA A 3 15.74 2.33 -17.95
CA ALA A 3 14.52 3.11 -17.94
C ALA A 3 14.88 4.49 -17.39
N VAL A 4 15.00 5.47 -18.28
CA VAL A 4 14.99 6.88 -17.93
C VAL A 4 13.54 7.24 -17.72
N ALA A 5 13.13 7.59 -16.49
CA ALA A 5 11.93 8.40 -16.34
C ALA A 5 12.27 9.75 -16.96
N ALA A 6 11.62 10.08 -18.08
CA ALA A 6 11.76 11.39 -18.69
C ALA A 6 11.43 12.45 -17.64
N ASP A 7 12.12 13.58 -17.68
CA ASP A 7 11.90 14.73 -16.80
C ASP A 7 10.45 15.29 -16.89
N ASP A 8 9.63 14.78 -17.83
CA ASP A 8 8.23 15.13 -18.07
C ASP A 8 7.20 14.09 -17.58
N CYS A 9 7.48 13.38 -16.48
CA CYS A 9 6.47 12.52 -15.85
C CYS A 9 5.49 13.36 -15.02
N ALA A 10 4.65 14.16 -15.68
CA ALA A 10 3.59 14.92 -15.03
C ALA A 10 2.30 14.09 -14.91
N PRO A 11 1.51 14.25 -13.82
CA PRO A 11 0.18 13.69 -13.75
C PRO A 11 -0.67 14.13 -14.95
N SER A 12 -1.49 13.24 -15.50
CA SER A 12 -2.41 13.58 -16.58
C SER A 12 -3.48 14.59 -16.16
N ASP A 13 -3.75 14.70 -14.86
CA ASP A 13 -4.56 15.75 -14.25
C ASP A 13 -3.62 16.74 -13.53
N PRO A 14 -3.42 17.97 -14.03
CA PRO A 14 -2.49 18.94 -13.44
C PRO A 14 -2.95 19.45 -12.06
N THR A 15 -4.20 19.17 -11.66
CA THR A 15 -4.71 19.50 -10.32
C THR A 15 -4.43 18.41 -9.29
N LEU A 16 -3.89 17.26 -9.72
CA LEU A 16 -3.55 16.15 -8.84
C LEU A 16 -2.16 16.34 -8.25
N THR A 17 -2.08 16.37 -6.92
CA THR A 17 -0.81 16.32 -6.20
C THR A 17 -0.40 14.87 -6.02
N VAL A 18 0.80 14.52 -6.48
CA VAL A 18 1.42 13.21 -6.23
C VAL A 18 2.51 13.39 -5.19
N GLN A 19 2.40 12.65 -4.10
CA GLN A 19 3.41 12.63 -3.05
C GLN A 19 4.01 11.24 -3.00
N ALA A 20 5.35 11.19 -3.04
CA ALA A 20 6.08 9.94 -3.09
C ALA A 20 7.20 9.93 -2.06
N TYR A 21 7.36 8.82 -1.35
CA TYR A 21 8.44 8.60 -0.41
C TYR A 21 9.16 7.30 -0.71
N THR A 22 10.48 7.37 -0.88
CA THR A 22 11.29 6.17 -1.09
C THR A 22 11.85 5.72 0.26
N VAL A 23 11.39 4.56 0.72
CA VAL A 23 11.85 3.96 1.97
C VAL A 23 13.11 3.11 1.73
N ASN A 24 14.11 3.29 2.58
CA ASN A 24 15.22 2.34 2.72
C ASN A 24 15.04 1.45 3.98
N PRO A 25 14.47 0.24 3.86
CA PRO A 25 14.22 -0.70 4.97
C PRO A 25 15.48 -1.18 5.71
N GLN A 26 16.69 -0.90 5.21
CA GLN A 26 17.92 -1.14 5.97
C GLN A 26 18.09 -0.11 7.11
N THR A 27 17.67 1.13 6.86
CA THR A 27 17.80 2.26 7.81
C THR A 27 16.48 2.70 8.42
N GLU A 28 15.38 2.35 7.78
CA GLU A 28 14.02 2.75 8.15
C GLU A 28 13.16 1.51 8.44
N ARG A 29 11.94 1.73 8.94
CA ARG A 29 11.02 0.66 9.29
C ARG A 29 9.66 0.90 8.64
N VAL A 30 9.19 -0.11 7.93
CA VAL A 30 7.81 -0.17 7.45
C VAL A 30 7.01 -1.00 8.46
N LYS A 31 5.94 -0.42 9.00
CA LYS A 31 5.04 -1.07 9.95
C LYS A 31 3.61 -0.96 9.46
N MET A 32 2.79 -1.92 9.86
CA MET A 32 1.35 -1.92 9.60
C MET A 32 0.62 -1.95 10.94
N TYR A 33 -0.53 -1.29 10.98
CA TYR A 33 -1.36 -1.17 12.18
C TYR A 33 -2.82 -1.38 11.80
N TRP A 34 -3.56 -2.14 12.60
CA TRP A 34 -5.01 -2.30 12.43
C TRP A 34 -5.77 -1.96 13.71
N GLN A 35 -5.48 -2.67 14.79
CA GLN A 35 -6.21 -2.57 16.06
C GLN A 35 -5.30 -2.13 17.20
N LYS A 36 -5.89 -1.35 18.11
CA LYS A 36 -5.34 -1.05 19.44
C LYS A 36 -5.23 -2.34 20.25
N ALA A 37 -4.51 -2.25 21.38
CA ALA A 37 -4.32 -3.38 22.29
C ALA A 37 -5.65 -3.95 22.85
N ASN A 38 -6.72 -3.16 22.90
CA ASN A 38 -8.07 -3.58 23.32
C ASN A 38 -8.90 -4.23 22.19
N GLY A 39 -8.35 -4.36 20.98
CA GLY A 39 -9.04 -4.92 19.82
C GLY A 39 -9.87 -3.92 19.00
N GLU A 40 -9.96 -2.65 19.41
CA GLU A 40 -10.66 -1.63 18.65
C GLU A 40 -9.80 -1.11 17.50
N ALA A 41 -10.41 -0.88 16.33
CA ALA A 41 -9.73 -0.19 15.24
C ALA A 41 -9.49 1.29 15.59
N TRP A 42 -8.38 1.86 15.12
CA TRP A 42 -8.19 3.32 15.19
C TRP A 42 -9.21 4.10 14.36
N GLY A 43 -9.76 3.48 13.32
CA GLY A 43 -10.78 4.04 12.42
C GLY A 43 -10.26 5.12 11.48
N THR A 44 -9.32 5.96 11.90
CA THR A 44 -8.71 7.00 11.06
C THR A 44 -7.19 7.03 11.20
N LEU A 45 -6.50 7.50 10.17
CA LEU A 45 -5.05 7.68 10.23
C LEU A 45 -4.64 8.75 11.26
N HIS A 46 -5.46 9.80 11.41
CA HIS A 46 -5.22 10.84 12.41
C HIS A 46 -5.21 10.26 13.83
N ALA A 47 -6.21 9.43 14.17
CA ALA A 47 -6.26 8.76 15.47
C ALA A 47 -5.07 7.80 15.67
N LEU A 48 -4.66 7.06 14.63
CA LEU A 48 -3.47 6.21 14.70
C LEU A 48 -2.22 7.04 15.03
N LEU A 49 -1.99 8.14 14.32
CA LEU A 49 -0.78 8.95 14.48
C LEU A 49 -0.75 9.71 15.80
N ALA A 50 -1.90 10.16 16.30
CA ALA A 50 -2.00 10.73 17.64
C ALA A 50 -1.48 9.74 18.71
N ASP A 51 -1.74 8.44 18.51
CA ASP A 51 -1.31 7.39 19.44
C ASP A 51 0.15 6.96 19.23
N ILE A 52 0.60 6.78 17.98
CA ILE A 52 1.91 6.15 17.69
C ILE A 52 3.05 7.14 17.40
N ASN A 53 2.75 8.41 17.11
CA ASN A 53 3.73 9.37 16.59
C ASN A 53 4.04 10.53 17.55
N SER A 54 3.93 10.31 18.86
CA SER A 54 4.21 11.34 19.88
C SER A 54 5.63 11.93 19.77
N GLN A 55 6.58 11.17 19.24
CA GLN A 55 7.97 11.59 19.03
C GLN A 55 8.25 12.15 17.63
N GLY A 56 7.25 12.25 16.75
CA GLY A 56 7.41 12.80 15.40
C GLY A 56 8.34 11.99 14.48
N GLN A 57 8.45 10.68 14.69
CA GLN A 57 9.36 9.80 13.94
C GLN A 57 8.78 9.27 12.63
N VAL A 58 7.45 9.32 12.47
CA VAL A 58 6.78 8.86 11.25
C VAL A 58 7.10 9.80 10.09
N GLN A 59 7.76 9.26 9.07
CA GLN A 59 8.15 9.99 7.86
C GLN A 59 6.99 10.06 6.85
N MET A 60 6.20 9.00 6.76
CA MET A 60 5.01 8.90 5.92
C MET A 60 4.05 7.87 6.51
N ALA A 61 2.75 8.11 6.39
CA ALA A 61 1.73 7.12 6.67
C ALA A 61 0.54 7.28 5.71
N MET A 62 -0.09 6.14 5.39
CA MET A 62 -1.20 6.01 4.44
C MET A 62 -2.06 4.79 4.75
N ASN A 63 -3.29 4.72 4.23
CA ASN A 63 -4.03 3.46 4.24
C ASN A 63 -3.31 2.41 3.38
N GLY A 64 -3.28 1.17 3.86
CA GLY A 64 -2.59 0.06 3.19
C GLY A 64 -3.54 -0.79 2.34
N GLY A 65 -4.16 -1.78 2.97
CA GLY A 65 -5.03 -2.74 2.31
C GLY A 65 -6.48 -2.27 2.14
N ILE A 66 -7.27 -3.14 1.51
CA ILE A 66 -8.72 -2.94 1.38
C ILE A 66 -9.41 -3.59 2.58
N TYR A 67 -10.34 -2.87 3.17
CA TYR A 67 -11.08 -3.26 4.37
C TYR A 67 -12.61 -3.11 4.16
N ASP A 68 -13.40 -3.75 5.03
CA ASP A 68 -14.86 -3.61 5.07
C ASP A 68 -15.33 -2.43 5.93
N GLU A 69 -16.64 -2.22 6.05
CA GLU A 69 -17.21 -1.11 6.85
C GLU A 69 -16.86 -1.19 8.35
N SER A 70 -16.41 -2.36 8.82
CA SER A 70 -15.93 -2.61 10.18
C SER A 70 -14.42 -2.34 10.32
N TYR A 71 -13.78 -1.81 9.28
CA TYR A 71 -12.32 -1.66 9.13
C TYR A 71 -11.56 -2.98 9.16
N ALA A 72 -12.20 -4.13 8.94
CA ALA A 72 -11.54 -5.42 8.90
C ALA A 72 -10.90 -5.67 7.51
N PRO A 73 -9.64 -6.13 7.42
CA PRO A 73 -9.01 -6.44 6.14
C PRO A 73 -9.81 -7.48 5.34
N LEU A 74 -10.06 -7.22 4.05
CA LEU A 74 -10.77 -8.15 3.16
C LEU A 74 -9.92 -9.37 2.73
N GLY A 75 -8.61 -9.32 2.97
CA GLY A 75 -7.66 -10.37 2.62
C GLY A 75 -6.51 -10.45 3.60
N LEU A 76 -5.43 -11.13 3.19
CA LEU A 76 -4.29 -11.41 4.05
C LEU A 76 -3.87 -10.18 4.86
N TYR A 77 -3.76 -10.35 6.16
CA TYR A 77 -3.19 -9.36 7.06
C TYR A 77 -2.29 -10.04 8.09
N ILE A 78 -1.01 -9.69 8.07
CA ILE A 78 0.01 -10.12 9.04
C ILE A 78 0.54 -8.87 9.75
N GLU A 79 0.56 -8.90 11.08
CA GLU A 79 1.07 -7.82 11.92
C GLU A 79 1.94 -8.42 13.03
N ASN A 80 3.16 -7.90 13.20
CA ASN A 80 4.14 -8.39 14.16
C ASN A 80 4.37 -9.91 14.09
N GLY A 81 4.36 -10.46 12.88
CA GLY A 81 4.55 -11.90 12.61
C GLY A 81 3.32 -12.77 12.87
N GLN A 82 2.20 -12.20 13.31
CA GLN A 82 0.95 -12.90 13.52
C GLN A 82 0.00 -12.69 12.35
N GLN A 83 -0.43 -13.77 11.71
CA GLN A 83 -1.49 -13.72 10.70
C GLN A 83 -2.84 -13.53 11.39
N LYS A 84 -3.46 -12.36 11.19
CA LYS A 84 -4.78 -12.02 11.73
C LYS A 84 -5.90 -12.34 10.74
N VAL A 85 -5.63 -12.22 9.44
CA VAL A 85 -6.59 -12.54 8.36
C VAL A 85 -5.89 -13.40 7.31
N ALA A 86 -6.57 -14.42 6.80
CA ALA A 86 -6.04 -15.34 5.80
C ALA A 86 -6.02 -14.72 4.39
N LEU A 87 -5.15 -15.27 3.53
CA LEU A 87 -5.11 -14.92 2.11
C LEU A 87 -6.45 -15.20 1.43
N ASN A 88 -7.00 -14.19 0.77
CA ASN A 88 -8.27 -14.30 0.08
C ASN A 88 -8.05 -14.52 -1.43
N LEU A 89 -8.31 -15.75 -1.86
CA LEU A 89 -8.21 -16.16 -3.27
C LEU A 89 -9.56 -16.17 -3.99
N ALA A 90 -10.65 -15.81 -3.30
CA ALA A 90 -11.99 -15.80 -3.87
C ALA A 90 -12.09 -14.82 -5.04
N SER A 91 -13.11 -15.04 -5.88
CA SER A 91 -13.56 -14.08 -6.88
C SER A 91 -14.74 -13.29 -6.31
N GLY A 92 -14.94 -12.07 -6.81
CA GLY A 92 -15.99 -11.18 -6.35
C GLY A 92 -16.00 -9.89 -7.15
N GLU A 93 -16.77 -8.92 -6.69
CA GLU A 93 -16.95 -7.64 -7.35
C GLU A 93 -16.14 -6.51 -6.69
N GLY A 94 -15.79 -5.51 -7.51
CA GLY A 94 -15.03 -4.36 -7.07
C GLY A 94 -13.53 -4.57 -7.08
N ASN A 95 -12.80 -3.48 -6.84
CA ASN A 95 -11.37 -3.41 -7.18
C ASN A 95 -10.46 -4.43 -6.45
N PHE A 96 -10.87 -4.95 -5.27
CA PHE A 96 -10.07 -5.97 -4.55
C PHE A 96 -9.94 -7.28 -5.34
N PHE A 97 -10.96 -7.62 -6.13
CA PHE A 97 -11.01 -8.86 -6.89
C PHE A 97 -10.46 -8.72 -8.32
N ILE A 98 -10.05 -7.52 -8.74
CA ILE A 98 -9.37 -7.32 -10.03
C ILE A 98 -8.02 -8.04 -9.99
N ARG A 99 -7.84 -9.00 -10.88
CA ARG A 99 -6.60 -9.80 -10.99
C ARG A 99 -5.62 -9.24 -12.03
N PRO A 100 -4.29 -9.46 -11.88
CA PRO A 100 -3.66 -10.06 -10.70
C PRO A 100 -3.81 -9.16 -9.46
N GLY A 101 -4.04 -9.77 -8.30
CA GLY A 101 -3.86 -9.11 -7.01
C GLY A 101 -2.46 -9.38 -6.49
N GLY A 102 -2.09 -8.79 -5.37
CA GLY A 102 -0.79 -9.02 -4.77
C GLY A 102 -0.78 -8.95 -3.26
N VAL A 103 0.37 -9.33 -2.69
CA VAL A 103 0.70 -9.16 -1.29
C VAL A 103 1.97 -8.33 -1.22
N PHE A 104 1.91 -7.21 -0.52
CA PHE A 104 3.09 -6.50 -0.05
C PHE A 104 3.46 -7.05 1.33
N TYR A 105 4.74 -7.36 1.54
CA TYR A 105 5.24 -7.89 2.80
C TYR A 105 6.56 -7.25 3.22
N VAL A 106 6.82 -7.29 4.53
CA VAL A 106 8.05 -6.86 5.19
C VAL A 106 8.61 -8.04 5.97
N ALA A 107 9.87 -8.38 5.72
CA ALA A 107 10.59 -9.46 6.39
C ALA A 107 11.98 -8.96 6.82
N GLY A 108 12.07 -8.47 8.06
CA GLY A 108 13.30 -7.85 8.57
C GLY A 108 13.62 -6.55 7.84
N ASP A 109 14.78 -6.50 7.20
CA ASP A 109 15.25 -5.37 6.38
C ASP A 109 14.87 -5.50 4.89
N LYS A 110 14.00 -6.46 4.55
CA LYS A 110 13.53 -6.71 3.18
C LYS A 110 12.05 -6.41 3.05
N VAL A 111 11.69 -5.93 1.87
CA VAL A 111 10.32 -5.73 1.44
C VAL A 111 10.09 -6.47 0.12
N GLY A 112 8.86 -6.91 -0.13
CA GLY A 112 8.52 -7.64 -1.33
C GLY A 112 7.08 -7.42 -1.77
N ILE A 113 6.84 -7.54 -3.07
CA ILE A 113 5.50 -7.61 -3.67
C ILE A 113 5.47 -8.89 -4.49
N VAL A 114 4.48 -9.73 -4.21
CA VAL A 114 4.26 -10.98 -4.94
C VAL A 114 2.81 -11.11 -5.33
N ARG A 115 2.53 -11.82 -6.43
CA ARG A 115 1.18 -12.20 -6.79
C ARG A 115 0.57 -13.13 -5.73
N LEU A 116 -0.76 -13.15 -5.65
CA LEU A 116 -1.48 -13.95 -4.65
C LEU A 116 -1.14 -15.45 -4.73
N ASP A 117 -1.03 -16.00 -5.94
CA ASP A 117 -0.69 -17.40 -6.19
C ASP A 117 0.76 -17.76 -5.85
N ALA A 118 1.65 -16.77 -5.80
CA ALA A 118 3.04 -16.93 -5.44
C ALA A 118 3.33 -16.66 -3.95
N PHE A 119 2.36 -16.11 -3.20
CA PHE A 119 2.56 -15.77 -1.81
C PHE A 119 2.75 -17.02 -0.94
N LYS A 120 3.85 -17.06 -0.20
CA LYS A 120 4.13 -18.08 0.81
C LYS A 120 4.47 -17.39 2.11
N THR A 121 3.72 -17.73 3.16
CA THR A 121 4.02 -17.23 4.51
C THR A 121 5.33 -17.84 5.03
N SER A 122 6.02 -17.11 5.90
CA SER A 122 7.23 -17.56 6.59
C SER A 122 7.33 -16.87 7.94
N LYS A 123 8.12 -17.43 8.87
CA LYS A 123 8.35 -16.83 10.19
C LYS A 123 9.13 -15.50 10.13
N GLU A 124 9.75 -15.21 9.00
CA GLU A 124 10.50 -13.96 8.78
C GLU A 124 9.58 -12.80 8.43
N ILE A 125 8.38 -13.07 7.89
CA ILE A 125 7.42 -12.04 7.51
C ILE A 125 6.79 -11.45 8.78
N GLN A 126 7.15 -10.20 9.06
CA GLN A 126 6.65 -9.45 10.21
C GLN A 126 5.35 -8.71 9.87
N PHE A 127 5.23 -8.23 8.63
CA PHE A 127 4.05 -7.53 8.16
C PHE A 127 3.69 -7.99 6.76
N ALA A 128 2.40 -8.13 6.48
CA ALA A 128 1.92 -8.37 5.12
C ALA A 128 0.50 -7.85 4.97
N VAL A 129 0.21 -7.28 3.80
CA VAL A 129 -1.13 -6.86 3.43
C VAL A 129 -1.45 -7.30 2.01
N GLN A 130 -2.60 -7.93 1.85
CA GLN A 130 -3.18 -8.19 0.53
C GLN A 130 -3.96 -6.95 0.07
N SER A 131 -3.79 -6.60 -1.19
CA SER A 131 -4.60 -5.59 -1.86
C SER A 131 -4.81 -5.99 -3.31
N GLY A 132 -5.48 -5.12 -4.06
CA GLY A 132 -5.67 -5.31 -5.48
C GLY A 132 -6.26 -4.08 -6.15
N PRO A 133 -6.06 -3.95 -7.48
CA PRO A 133 -5.22 -4.81 -8.32
C PRO A 133 -3.73 -4.50 -8.19
N LEU A 134 -2.88 -5.47 -8.58
CA LEU A 134 -1.47 -5.20 -8.89
C LEU A 134 -1.42 -4.36 -10.17
N LEU A 135 -0.82 -3.18 -10.08
CA LEU A 135 -0.81 -2.20 -11.16
C LEU A 135 0.16 -2.51 -12.28
N MET A 136 1.37 -2.92 -11.91
CA MET A 136 2.45 -3.18 -12.86
C MET A 136 3.26 -4.35 -12.36
N GLU A 137 3.57 -5.27 -13.26
CA GLU A 137 4.49 -6.35 -12.99
C GLU A 137 5.54 -6.35 -14.09
N ASN A 138 6.80 -6.45 -13.67
CA ASN A 138 7.90 -6.55 -14.60
C ASN A 138 8.10 -5.38 -15.58
N GLY A 139 7.53 -4.21 -15.34
CA GLY A 139 7.51 -3.08 -16.27
C GLY A 139 6.31 -3.10 -17.23
N VAL A 140 5.43 -4.08 -17.09
CA VAL A 140 4.19 -4.23 -17.88
C VAL A 140 3.01 -3.79 -17.02
N ILE A 141 2.27 -2.79 -17.49
CA ILE A 141 1.04 -2.31 -16.85
C ILE A 141 -0.04 -3.38 -16.97
N ASN A 142 -0.80 -3.58 -15.89
CA ASN A 142 -1.96 -4.46 -15.88
C ASN A 142 -3.03 -3.93 -16.87
N PRO A 143 -3.37 -4.68 -17.92
CA PRO A 143 -4.25 -4.21 -18.99
C PRO A 143 -5.70 -3.97 -18.53
N ARG A 144 -6.08 -4.47 -17.34
CA ARG A 144 -7.39 -4.22 -16.73
C ARG A 144 -7.47 -2.85 -16.06
N ILE A 145 -6.36 -2.12 -15.98
CA ILE A 145 -6.31 -0.73 -15.54
C ILE A 145 -6.56 0.13 -16.77
N HIS A 146 -7.82 0.53 -16.95
CA HIS A 146 -8.21 1.34 -18.09
C HIS A 146 -7.88 2.83 -17.84
N PRO A 147 -7.06 3.48 -18.69
CA PRO A 147 -6.70 4.89 -18.52
C PRO A 147 -7.89 5.84 -18.73
N ASN A 148 -8.94 5.39 -19.41
CA ASN A 148 -10.09 6.21 -19.82
C ASN A 148 -11.28 6.17 -18.84
N VAL A 149 -11.15 5.52 -17.68
CA VAL A 149 -12.17 5.65 -16.64
C VAL A 149 -11.83 6.92 -15.87
N ALA A 150 -12.61 7.98 -16.05
CA ALA A 150 -12.48 9.24 -15.34
C ALA A 150 -12.82 9.08 -13.84
N SER A 151 -12.06 8.26 -13.13
CA SER A 151 -12.15 8.08 -11.69
C SER A 151 -11.18 9.06 -11.03
N ARG A 152 -11.68 10.23 -10.65
CA ARG A 152 -10.94 11.30 -9.94
C ARG A 152 -10.74 10.99 -8.45
N LYS A 153 -10.51 9.73 -8.12
CA LYS A 153 -10.49 9.31 -6.72
C LYS A 153 -9.05 9.26 -6.20
N ILE A 154 -8.87 9.58 -4.93
CA ILE A 154 -7.62 9.48 -4.16
C ILE A 154 -7.11 8.03 -4.13
N ARG A 155 -5.79 7.85 -4.21
CA ARG A 155 -5.16 6.52 -4.29
C ARG A 155 -3.88 6.44 -3.46
N ASN A 156 -3.59 5.24 -2.97
CA ASN A 156 -2.36 4.92 -2.25
C ASN A 156 -1.75 3.64 -2.80
N GLY A 157 -0.47 3.66 -3.16
CA GLY A 157 0.21 2.53 -3.76
C GLY A 157 1.60 2.30 -3.18
N VAL A 158 2.09 1.06 -3.32
CA VAL A 158 3.43 0.64 -2.96
C VAL A 158 4.10 -0.06 -4.13
N GLY A 159 5.24 0.47 -4.55
CA GLY A 159 6.07 -0.11 -5.61
C GLY A 159 7.42 -0.58 -5.10
N ILE A 160 8.04 -1.54 -5.79
CA ILE A 160 9.43 -1.94 -5.55
C ILE A 160 10.21 -1.76 -6.85
N ASN A 161 11.36 -1.08 -6.76
CA ASN A 161 12.22 -0.88 -7.92
C ASN A 161 13.03 -2.17 -8.19
N LYS A 162 13.04 -2.65 -9.44
CA LYS A 162 13.83 -3.80 -9.86
C LYS A 162 15.34 -3.61 -9.71
N HIS A 163 15.82 -2.38 -9.86
CA HIS A 163 17.25 -2.06 -9.78
C HIS A 163 17.75 -1.99 -8.34
N ASP A 164 16.85 -1.72 -7.40
CA ASP A 164 17.11 -1.75 -5.97
C ASP A 164 15.91 -2.38 -5.25
N GLN A 165 15.86 -3.72 -5.27
CA GLN A 165 14.84 -4.51 -4.56
C GLN A 165 14.88 -4.30 -3.04
N ARG A 166 15.85 -3.52 -2.55
CA ARG A 166 15.92 -3.13 -1.16
C ARG A 166 15.09 -1.90 -0.88
N ARG A 167 14.54 -1.16 -1.85
CA ARG A 167 13.71 0.02 -1.57
C ARG A 167 12.28 -0.16 -2.05
N CYS A 168 11.35 0.42 -1.30
CA CYS A 168 9.98 0.58 -1.77
C CYS A 168 9.61 2.05 -1.91
N LEU A 169 8.76 2.33 -2.89
CA LEU A 169 8.17 3.63 -3.13
C LEU A 169 6.73 3.61 -2.59
N LEU A 170 6.43 4.50 -1.66
CA LEU A 170 5.09 4.77 -1.19
C LEU A 170 4.55 5.98 -1.95
N ILE A 171 3.36 5.87 -2.53
CA ILE A 171 2.74 6.92 -3.35
C ILE A 171 1.36 7.23 -2.78
N HIS A 172 1.07 8.51 -2.61
CA HIS A 172 -0.26 9.04 -2.32
C HIS A 172 -0.64 10.06 -3.39
N THR A 173 -1.90 10.04 -3.84
CA THR A 173 -2.46 11.07 -4.71
C THR A 173 -3.60 11.81 -4.03
N GLY A 174 -3.57 13.14 -4.07
CA GLY A 174 -4.56 13.99 -3.40
C GLY A 174 -4.78 15.31 -4.13
N TYR A 175 -5.72 16.11 -3.63
CA TYR A 175 -6.04 17.45 -4.15
C TYR A 175 -5.60 18.57 -3.19
N ASP A 176 -5.03 18.24 -2.03
CA ASP A 176 -4.53 19.19 -1.02
C ASP A 176 -3.02 19.05 -0.76
N GLU A 177 -2.37 20.17 -0.40
CA GLU A 177 -0.91 20.31 -0.25
C GLU A 177 -0.34 19.92 1.13
N GLU A 178 -1.12 19.36 2.06
CA GLU A 178 -0.56 18.98 3.37
C GLU A 178 0.59 17.98 3.16
N ARG A 179 1.74 18.20 3.82
CA ARG A 179 3.03 17.72 3.29
C ARG A 179 3.62 16.49 3.97
N ARG A 180 3.00 15.89 4.99
CA ARG A 180 3.68 14.84 5.80
C ARG A 180 2.82 13.72 6.39
N VAL A 181 1.50 13.71 6.21
CA VAL A 181 0.58 12.71 6.79
C VAL A 181 -0.66 12.59 5.88
N PHE A 182 -1.02 11.40 5.39
CA PHE A 182 -2.08 11.23 4.37
C PHE A 182 -3.05 10.10 4.64
N ALA A 183 -4.33 10.39 4.94
CA ALA A 183 -5.56 9.59 4.64
C ALA A 183 -6.75 10.18 5.46
N GLU A 184 -8.05 10.21 5.08
CA GLU A 184 -8.93 9.41 4.19
C GLU A 184 -10.09 10.26 3.57
N PRO A 185 -10.86 9.76 2.56
CA PRO A 185 -12.12 9.11 2.93
C PRO A 185 -12.19 7.65 2.47
N ALA A 186 -12.90 6.84 3.26
CA ALA A 186 -13.02 5.40 3.14
C ALA A 186 -13.28 4.91 1.70
N GLY A 187 -12.55 3.85 1.30
CA GLY A 187 -12.95 2.99 0.18
C GLY A 187 -11.97 2.83 -0.98
N ASP A 188 -10.81 3.49 -1.02
CA ASP A 188 -9.91 3.38 -2.17
C ASP A 188 -8.40 3.53 -1.82
N LYS A 189 -7.41 3.02 -2.58
CA LYS A 189 -6.97 1.64 -2.93
C LYS A 189 -5.58 1.75 -3.60
N PHE A 190 -4.68 0.77 -3.41
CA PHE A 190 -3.86 0.06 -4.43
C PHE A 190 -2.83 -0.94 -3.81
N LEU A 191 -2.24 -1.79 -4.67
CA LEU A 191 -0.81 -2.18 -4.60
C LEU A 191 -0.06 -1.34 -5.62
#